data_AF-A0A8S1U571-F1
#
_entry.id   AF-A0A8S1U571-F1
#
_cell.length_a   1.000
_cell.length_b   1.000
_cell.length_c   1.000
_cell.angle_alpha   90.00
_cell.angle_beta   90.00
_cell.angle_gamma   90.00
#
_symmetry.space_group_name_H-M   'P 1'
#
loop_
_entity.id
_entity.type
_entity.pdbx_description
1 polymer ?
#
loop_
_entity_poly.entity_id
_entity_poly.type
_entity_poly.pdbx_seq_one_letter_code
_entity_poly.pdbx_strand_id
1 'polypeptide(L)'
;MYQKSELGINCPVHGDCENAILVCFSRSCKSYRIFCESCNRNEHPSSCRPDHYKFEKIISKFQEIEKQCESLEQDLKLTAGEIRKLFDQIIQIITKKYQYSKQRLEELNSKQLHQALDNVIKYDEFENNYFQDIKKISKNLIKELQTLLTELKLEEEVGTKVLDPKAKLEYFYQKGYELLILEVNHSMKMIIMNKQLNNQT
;
A
#
# COMPACT_ATOMS: atom_id res chain seq x y z
N MET A 1 -37.85 3.82 0.98
CA MET A 1 -37.48 4.54 -0.27
C MET A 1 -37.37 6.00 0.11
N TYR A 2 -36.25 6.72 0.09
CA TYR A 2 -35.00 6.66 -0.67
C TYR A 2 -33.83 7.06 0.24
N GLN A 3 -32.82 6.20 0.40
CA GLN A 3 -31.46 6.62 0.79
C GLN A 3 -30.71 6.84 -0.54
N LYS A 4 -30.66 8.09 -1.03
CA LYS A 4 -29.86 8.47 -2.20
C LYS A 4 -29.11 9.75 -1.83
N SER A 5 -27.85 9.58 -1.41
CA SER A 5 -26.67 10.37 -1.83
C SER A 5 -25.58 10.34 -0.75
N GLU A 6 -24.97 9.19 -0.46
CA GLU A 6 -23.97 9.14 0.62
C GLU A 6 -22.64 9.84 0.27
N LEU A 7 -22.39 10.25 -0.99
CA LEU A 7 -21.18 11.01 -1.36
C LEU A 7 -21.39 12.15 -2.38
N GLY A 8 -22.62 12.35 -2.91
CA GLY A 8 -22.92 13.45 -3.83
C GLY A 8 -22.11 13.48 -5.13
N ILE A 9 -21.59 12.33 -5.58
CA ILE A 9 -20.79 12.24 -6.81
C ILE A 9 -21.73 12.19 -8.01
N ASN A 10 -21.58 13.16 -8.93
CA ASN A 10 -22.32 13.17 -10.20
C ASN A 10 -21.83 12.04 -11.11
N CYS A 11 -22.75 11.41 -11.84
CA CYS A 11 -22.38 10.45 -12.87
C CYS A 11 -21.59 11.17 -13.99
N PRO A 12 -20.35 10.77 -14.29
CA PRO A 12 -19.50 11.46 -15.26
C PRO A 12 -19.84 11.12 -16.71
N VAL A 13 -20.78 10.20 -16.93
CA VAL A 13 -21.11 9.68 -18.26
C VAL A 13 -21.75 10.77 -19.11
N HIS A 14 -22.76 11.49 -18.59
CA HIS A 14 -23.41 12.64 -19.24
C HIS A 14 -23.72 13.77 -18.23
N GLY A 15 -23.75 15.02 -18.70
CA GLY A 15 -23.90 16.23 -17.86
C GLY A 15 -25.20 16.37 -17.06
N ASP A 16 -26.28 15.69 -17.48
CA ASP A 16 -27.61 15.75 -16.83
C ASP A 16 -27.94 14.45 -16.06
N CYS A 17 -26.95 13.59 -15.80
CA CYS A 17 -27.19 12.33 -15.12
C CYS A 17 -27.39 12.49 -13.61
N GLU A 18 -28.23 11.61 -13.05
CA GLU A 18 -28.39 11.45 -11.61
C GLU A 18 -27.05 11.13 -10.91
N ASN A 19 -27.04 11.23 -9.58
CA ASN A 19 -25.93 10.80 -8.74
C ASN A 19 -25.47 9.38 -9.09
N ALA A 20 -24.16 9.18 -9.12
CA ALA A 20 -23.56 7.87 -9.27
C ALA A 20 -23.86 7.02 -8.03
N ILE A 21 -24.31 5.80 -8.27
CA ILE A 21 -24.61 4.82 -7.19
C ILE A 21 -23.97 3.46 -7.44
N LEU A 22 -23.33 3.28 -8.60
CA LEU A 22 -22.69 2.03 -9.01
C LEU A 22 -21.22 2.25 -9.37
N VAL A 23 -20.45 1.18 -9.21
CA VAL A 23 -19.06 1.06 -9.62
C VAL A 23 -18.84 -0.23 -10.41
N CYS A 24 -17.92 -0.22 -11.37
CA CYS A 24 -17.46 -1.40 -12.08
C CYS A 24 -16.02 -1.75 -11.69
N PHE A 25 -15.83 -2.95 -11.13
CA PHE A 25 -14.51 -3.49 -10.79
C PHE A 25 -13.91 -4.39 -11.87
N SER A 26 -14.55 -4.52 -13.03
CA SER A 26 -14.05 -5.37 -14.11
C SER A 26 -12.69 -4.89 -14.62
N ARG A 27 -11.69 -5.78 -14.68
CA ARG A 27 -10.33 -5.42 -15.12
C ARG A 27 -10.28 -4.95 -16.57
N SER A 28 -11.16 -5.48 -17.42
CA SER A 28 -11.27 -5.15 -18.83
C SER A 28 -12.21 -3.97 -19.13
N CYS A 29 -12.79 -3.32 -18.11
CA CYS A 29 -13.69 -2.19 -18.33
C CYS A 29 -12.95 -1.00 -18.93
N LYS A 30 -13.43 -0.55 -20.10
CA LYS A 30 -12.92 0.64 -20.82
C LYS A 30 -13.83 1.87 -20.69
N SER A 31 -14.99 1.72 -20.06
CA SER A 31 -15.96 2.80 -19.82
C SER A 31 -15.69 3.48 -18.46
N TYR A 32 -16.39 4.59 -18.18
CA TYR A 32 -16.38 5.23 -16.87
C TYR A 32 -16.73 4.21 -15.76
N ARG A 33 -15.86 4.07 -14.76
CA ARG A 33 -16.03 3.03 -13.72
C ARG A 33 -17.03 3.40 -12.64
N ILE A 34 -17.47 4.65 -12.58
CA ILE A 34 -18.46 5.17 -11.63
C ILE A 34 -19.63 5.69 -12.46
N PHE A 35 -20.86 5.25 -12.16
CA PHE A 35 -22.02 5.57 -12.99
C PHE A 35 -23.35 5.46 -12.21
N CYS A 36 -24.41 6.02 -12.79
CA CYS A 36 -25.79 5.89 -12.28
C CYS A 36 -26.50 4.64 -12.83
N GLU A 37 -27.64 4.29 -12.25
CA GLU A 37 -28.46 3.14 -12.66
C GLU A 37 -28.91 3.22 -14.14
N SER A 38 -29.15 4.42 -14.65
CA SER A 38 -29.56 4.62 -16.06
C SER A 38 -28.43 4.29 -17.02
N CYS A 39 -27.21 4.78 -16.78
CA CYS A 39 -26.04 4.49 -17.60
C CYS A 39 -25.63 3.00 -17.52
N ASN A 40 -25.88 2.32 -16.40
CA ASN A 40 -25.69 0.88 -16.27
C ASN A 40 -26.47 0.07 -17.32
N ARG A 41 -27.71 0.51 -17.61
CA ARG A 41 -28.63 -0.20 -18.50
C ARG A 41 -28.32 0.05 -19.97
N ASN A 42 -27.91 1.27 -20.30
CA ASN A 42 -27.89 1.76 -21.67
C ASN A 42 -26.49 1.89 -22.28
N GLU A 43 -25.46 2.10 -21.46
CA GLU A 43 -24.13 2.51 -21.96
C GLU A 43 -23.00 1.58 -21.51
N HIS A 44 -23.19 0.83 -20.43
CA HIS A 44 -22.18 -0.11 -19.96
C HIS A 44 -22.21 -1.44 -20.71
N PRO A 45 -21.04 -1.98 -21.09
CA PRO A 45 -20.95 -3.31 -21.68
C PRO A 45 -21.61 -4.37 -20.79
N SER A 46 -22.46 -5.21 -21.40
CA SER A 46 -23.16 -6.29 -20.69
C SER A 46 -22.19 -7.26 -20.01
N SER A 47 -21.00 -7.44 -20.58
CA SER A 47 -19.93 -8.29 -20.04
C SER A 47 -19.40 -7.84 -18.68
N CYS A 48 -19.54 -6.56 -18.32
CA CYS A 48 -19.07 -6.03 -17.04
C CYS A 48 -20.14 -6.11 -15.94
N ARG A 49 -21.41 -6.39 -16.28
CA ARG A 49 -22.53 -6.39 -15.32
C ARG A 49 -22.31 -7.27 -14.08
N PRO A 50 -21.68 -8.45 -14.16
CA PRO A 50 -21.37 -9.24 -12.96
C PRO A 50 -20.44 -8.54 -11.97
N ASP A 51 -19.61 -7.61 -12.46
CA ASP A 51 -18.65 -6.83 -11.67
C ASP A 51 -19.19 -5.45 -11.27
N HIS A 52 -20.50 -5.22 -11.44
CA HIS A 52 -21.15 -3.97 -11.04
C HIS A 52 -21.63 -4.08 -9.60
N TYR A 53 -21.24 -3.12 -8.78
CA TYR A 53 -21.56 -3.09 -7.37
C TYR A 53 -22.07 -1.73 -6.94
N LYS A 54 -22.83 -1.70 -5.85
CA LYS A 54 -23.19 -0.45 -5.19
C LYS A 54 -21.94 0.27 -4.71
N PHE A 55 -22.01 1.59 -4.72
CA PHE A 55 -20.93 2.48 -4.33
C PHE A 55 -20.36 2.18 -2.93
N GLU A 56 -21.19 1.73 -1.99
CA GLU A 56 -20.79 1.28 -0.65
C GLU A 56 -19.65 0.23 -0.67
N LYS A 57 -19.62 -0.65 -1.68
CA LYS A 57 -18.57 -1.67 -1.82
C LYS A 57 -17.19 -1.07 -2.13
N ILE A 58 -17.11 0.17 -2.61
CA ILE A 58 -15.85 0.86 -2.86
C ILE A 58 -15.09 1.06 -1.56
N ILE A 59 -15.78 1.52 -0.51
CA ILE A 59 -15.15 1.76 0.79
C ILE A 59 -14.56 0.47 1.33
N SER A 60 -15.35 -0.61 1.33
CA SER A 60 -14.86 -1.93 1.77
C SER A 60 -13.70 -2.43 0.91
N LYS A 61 -13.70 -2.16 -0.41
CA LYS A 61 -12.60 -2.56 -1.29
C LYS A 61 -11.32 -1.79 -1.02
N PHE A 62 -11.41 -0.47 -0.76
CA PHE A 62 -10.25 0.32 -0.35
C PHE A 62 -9.70 -0.14 0.99
N GLN A 63 -10.56 -0.46 1.97
CA GLN A 63 -10.13 -1.01 3.27
C GLN A 63 -9.46 -2.38 3.13
N GLU A 64 -9.93 -3.23 2.22
CA GLU A 64 -9.28 -4.51 1.90
C GLU A 64 -7.88 -4.28 1.29
N ILE A 65 -7.77 -3.35 0.34
CA ILE A 65 -6.51 -2.98 -0.30
C ILE A 65 -5.54 -2.38 0.72
N GLU A 66 -6.01 -1.52 1.62
CA GLU A 66 -5.20 -0.92 2.69
C GLU A 66 -4.56 -2.01 3.56
N LYS A 67 -5.33 -3.00 4.01
CA LYS A 67 -4.80 -4.15 4.76
C LYS A 67 -3.81 -4.98 3.95
N GLN A 68 -4.06 -5.16 2.65
CA GLN A 68 -3.14 -5.86 1.75
C GLN A 68 -1.82 -5.09 1.61
N CYS A 69 -1.87 -3.75 1.53
CA CYS A 69 -0.70 -2.89 1.50
C CYS A 69 0.08 -2.95 2.82
N GLU A 70 -0.59 -2.93 3.98
CA GLU A 70 0.06 -3.09 5.29
C GLU A 70 0.78 -4.44 5.39
N SER A 71 0.14 -5.52 4.94
CA SER A 71 0.76 -6.86 4.90
C SER A 71 1.99 -6.86 3.99
N LEU A 72 1.88 -6.29 2.78
CA LEU A 72 2.99 -6.21 1.83
C LEU A 72 4.16 -5.39 2.40
N GLU A 73 3.88 -4.30 3.10
CA GLU A 73 4.89 -3.49 3.77
C GLU A 73 5.64 -4.31 4.84
N GLN A 74 4.92 -5.09 5.64
CA GLN A 74 5.52 -5.97 6.64
C GLN A 74 6.41 -7.05 6.00
N ASP A 75 5.91 -7.71 4.96
CA ASP A 75 6.66 -8.74 4.23
C ASP A 75 7.95 -8.16 3.63
N LEU A 76 7.88 -6.98 3.00
CA LEU A 76 9.05 -6.30 2.44
C LEU A 76 10.08 -5.95 3.52
N LYS A 77 9.64 -5.48 4.69
CA LYS A 77 10.54 -5.20 5.83
C LYS A 77 11.22 -6.46 6.34
N LEU A 78 10.49 -7.58 6.43
CA LEU A 78 11.04 -8.87 6.85
C LEU A 78 12.09 -9.37 5.86
N THR A 79 11.76 -9.39 4.56
CA THR A 79 12.69 -9.81 3.49
C THR A 79 13.96 -8.94 3.49
N ALA A 80 13.83 -7.62 3.60
CA ALA A 80 14.99 -6.73 3.70
C ALA A 80 15.86 -7.02 4.93
N GLY A 81 15.24 -7.34 6.06
CA GLY A 81 15.93 -7.76 7.28
C GLY A 81 16.71 -9.06 7.11
N GLU A 82 16.15 -10.06 6.43
CA GLU A 82 16.83 -11.33 6.13
C GLU A 82 18.02 -11.15 5.20
N ILE A 83 17.85 -10.38 4.13
CA ILE A 83 18.94 -10.05 3.20
C ILE A 83 20.09 -9.37 3.94
N ARG A 84 19.79 -8.39 4.81
CA ARG A 84 20.80 -7.72 5.64
C ARG A 84 21.55 -8.70 6.54
N LYS A 85 20.84 -9.60 7.23
CA LYS A 85 21.47 -10.62 8.10
C LYS A 85 22.45 -11.50 7.31
N LEU A 86 22.10 -11.90 6.09
CA LEU A 86 22.99 -12.70 5.23
C LEU A 86 24.25 -11.92 4.85
N PHE A 87 24.14 -10.65 4.49
CA PHE A 87 25.31 -9.80 4.21
C PHE A 87 26.19 -9.62 5.44
N ASP A 88 25.60 -9.38 6.63
CA ASP A 88 26.35 -9.27 7.88
C ASP A 88 27.11 -10.57 8.20
N GLN A 89 26.51 -11.74 7.97
CA GLN A 89 27.18 -13.03 8.12
C GLN A 89 28.35 -13.19 7.16
N ILE A 90 28.18 -12.82 5.88
CA ILE A 90 29.26 -12.84 4.90
C ILE A 90 30.43 -11.95 5.35
N ILE A 91 30.15 -10.72 5.77
CA ILE A 91 31.16 -9.78 6.27
C ILE A 91 31.91 -10.39 7.46
N GLN A 92 31.20 -10.95 8.43
CA GLN A 92 31.81 -11.59 9.59
C GLN A 92 32.70 -12.76 9.20
N ILE A 93 32.29 -13.59 8.24
CA ILE A 93 33.09 -14.71 7.74
C ILE A 93 34.36 -14.19 7.08
N ILE A 94 34.26 -13.18 6.22
CA ILE A 94 35.41 -12.57 5.54
C ILE A 94 36.40 -12.01 6.56
N THR A 95 35.94 -11.21 7.51
CA THR A 95 36.78 -10.64 8.57
C THR A 95 37.44 -11.75 9.40
N LYS A 96 36.68 -12.76 9.84
CA LYS A 96 37.25 -13.86 10.63
C LYS A 96 38.28 -14.65 9.84
N LYS A 97 38.05 -14.90 8.55
CA LYS A 97 38.87 -15.80 7.72
C LYS A 97 40.11 -15.13 7.15
N TYR A 98 40.07 -13.84 6.85
CA TYR A 98 41.15 -13.16 6.12
C TYR A 98 41.74 -11.94 6.84
N GLN A 99 41.03 -11.36 7.81
CA GLN A 99 41.51 -10.17 8.54
C GLN A 99 42.16 -10.57 9.87
N TYR A 100 43.49 -10.59 9.88
CA TYR A 100 44.28 -10.89 11.07
C TYR A 100 45.02 -9.64 11.55
N SER A 101 44.84 -9.26 12.81
CA SER A 101 45.68 -8.27 13.48
C SER A 101 46.99 -8.91 13.94
N LYS A 102 48.01 -8.09 14.19
CA LYS A 102 49.28 -8.56 14.78
C LYS A 102 49.05 -9.34 16.07
N GLN A 103 48.27 -8.77 16.99
CA GLN A 103 47.94 -9.41 18.27
C GLN A 103 47.27 -10.78 18.06
N ARG A 104 46.30 -10.86 17.13
CA ARG A 104 45.61 -12.12 16.83
C ARG A 104 46.57 -13.18 16.31
N LEU A 105 47.57 -12.81 15.50
CA LEU A 105 48.58 -13.75 14.98
C LEU A 105 49.50 -14.28 16.08
N GLU A 106 49.89 -13.43 17.02
CA GLU A 106 50.74 -13.79 18.17
C GLU A 106 50.04 -14.78 19.13
N GLU A 107 48.71 -14.79 19.15
CA GLU A 107 47.88 -15.69 19.96
C GLU A 107 47.63 -17.07 19.30
N LEU A 108 47.98 -17.25 18.02
CA LEU A 108 47.74 -18.52 17.31
C LEU A 108 48.81 -19.57 17.63
N ASN A 109 48.38 -20.82 17.80
CA ASN A 109 49.32 -21.95 17.79
C ASN A 109 49.78 -22.30 16.37
N SER A 110 50.81 -23.14 16.24
CA SER A 110 51.42 -23.51 14.95
C SER A 110 50.41 -24.05 13.92
N LYS A 111 49.45 -24.86 14.35
CA LYS A 111 48.39 -25.40 13.48
C LYS A 111 47.44 -24.30 12.99
N GLN A 112 47.03 -23.40 13.88
CA GLN A 112 46.15 -22.28 13.54
C GLN A 112 46.85 -21.26 12.64
N LEU A 113 48.14 -21.00 12.88
CA LEU A 113 48.95 -20.11 12.06
C LEU A 113 49.10 -20.67 10.63
N HIS A 114 49.36 -21.97 10.50
CA HIS A 114 49.38 -22.63 9.19
C HIS A 114 48.04 -22.48 8.45
N GLN A 115 46.91 -22.72 9.13
CA GLN A 115 45.58 -22.51 8.55
C GLN A 115 45.31 -21.04 8.17
N ALA A 116 45.78 -20.08 8.98
CA ALA A 116 45.65 -18.66 8.69
C ALA A 116 46.44 -18.29 7.41
N LEU A 117 47.66 -18.79 7.28
CA LEU A 117 48.50 -18.58 6.10
C LEU A 117 47.86 -19.21 4.85
N ASP A 118 47.35 -20.45 4.94
CA ASP A 118 46.63 -21.10 3.84
C ASP A 118 45.42 -20.27 3.37
N ASN A 119 44.66 -19.70 4.31
CA ASN A 119 43.52 -18.84 3.97
C ASN A 119 43.96 -17.53 3.30
N VAL A 120 45.03 -16.90 3.80
CA VAL A 120 45.56 -15.64 3.24
C VAL A 120 46.10 -15.87 1.84
N ILE A 121 46.83 -16.96 1.60
CA ILE A 121 47.35 -17.31 0.26
C ILE A 121 46.20 -17.52 -0.73
N LYS A 122 45.08 -18.11 -0.28
CA LYS A 122 43.89 -18.35 -1.11
C LYS A 122 42.95 -17.13 -1.17
N TYR A 123 43.34 -15.97 -0.65
CA TYR A 123 42.48 -14.79 -0.68
C TYR A 123 42.20 -14.33 -2.12
N ASP A 124 43.21 -14.36 -3.00
CA ASP A 124 43.05 -13.98 -4.40
C ASP A 124 42.02 -14.88 -5.11
N GLU A 125 41.97 -16.17 -4.80
CA GLU A 125 40.93 -17.08 -5.30
C GLU A 125 39.55 -16.69 -4.77
N PHE A 126 39.47 -16.26 -3.51
CA PHE A 126 38.23 -15.80 -2.93
C PHE A 126 37.71 -14.52 -3.57
N GLU A 127 38.59 -13.53 -3.76
CA GLU A 127 38.25 -12.25 -4.37
C GLU A 127 37.79 -12.44 -5.83
N ASN A 128 38.49 -13.28 -6.58
CA ASN A 128 38.17 -13.48 -8.00
C ASN A 128 36.91 -14.31 -8.23
N ASN A 129 36.62 -15.27 -7.36
CA ASN A 129 35.46 -16.16 -7.54
C ASN A 129 34.25 -15.67 -6.73
N TYR A 130 34.34 -15.74 -5.40
CA TYR A 130 33.18 -15.54 -4.53
C TYR A 130 32.77 -14.08 -4.40
N PHE A 131 33.73 -13.15 -4.32
CA PHE A 131 33.39 -11.73 -4.18
C PHE A 131 32.76 -11.17 -5.47
N GLN A 132 33.20 -11.63 -6.64
CA GLN A 132 32.56 -11.27 -7.92
C GLN A 132 31.13 -11.79 -8.01
N ASP A 133 30.87 -13.02 -7.56
CA ASP A 133 29.51 -13.59 -7.51
C ASP A 133 28.60 -12.78 -6.58
N ILE A 134 29.06 -12.45 -5.37
CA ILE A 134 28.33 -11.58 -4.44
C ILE A 134 28.01 -10.24 -5.11
N LYS A 135 29.00 -9.61 -5.74
CA LYS A 135 28.83 -8.31 -6.42
C LYS A 135 27.82 -8.40 -7.57
N LYS A 136 27.84 -9.47 -8.35
CA LYS A 136 26.89 -9.71 -9.45
C LYS A 136 25.47 -9.87 -8.92
N ILE A 137 25.28 -10.69 -7.88
CA ILE A 137 23.98 -10.91 -7.25
C ILE A 137 23.43 -9.59 -6.70
N SER A 138 24.23 -8.83 -5.94
CA SER A 138 23.80 -7.54 -5.39
C SER A 138 23.41 -6.53 -6.46
N LYS A 139 24.18 -6.45 -7.57
CA LYS A 139 23.85 -5.58 -8.69
C LYS A 139 22.53 -5.94 -9.35
N ASN A 140 22.29 -7.23 -9.57
CA ASN A 140 21.03 -7.70 -10.15
C ASN A 140 19.85 -7.36 -9.24
N LEU A 141 19.97 -7.62 -7.94
CA LEU A 141 18.93 -7.27 -6.96
C LEU A 141 18.61 -5.77 -6.99
N ILE A 142 19.64 -4.91 -6.96
CA ILE A 142 19.47 -3.45 -7.02
C ILE A 142 18.75 -3.05 -8.31
N LYS A 143 19.14 -3.62 -9.45
CA LYS A 143 18.53 -3.33 -10.75
C LYS A 143 17.04 -3.69 -10.76
N GLU A 144 16.67 -4.89 -10.32
CA GLU A 144 15.27 -5.32 -10.29
C GLU A 144 14.43 -4.43 -9.36
N LEU A 145 14.96 -4.04 -8.20
CA LEU A 145 14.28 -3.10 -7.30
C LEU A 145 14.10 -1.71 -7.93
N GLN A 146 15.08 -1.23 -8.70
CA GLN A 146 14.98 0.05 -9.42
C GLN A 146 13.92 0.00 -10.54
N THR A 147 13.81 -1.13 -11.24
CA THR A 147 12.74 -1.35 -12.23
C THR A 147 11.37 -1.27 -11.56
N LEU A 148 11.17 -2.01 -10.46
CA LEU A 148 9.92 -2.00 -9.69
C LEU A 148 9.58 -0.60 -9.17
N LEU A 149 10.57 0.14 -8.65
CA LEU A 149 10.36 1.52 -8.22
C LEU A 149 9.89 2.43 -9.36
N THR A 150 10.34 2.18 -10.59
CA THR A 150 9.93 2.96 -11.76
C THR A 150 8.50 2.62 -12.18
N GLU A 151 8.12 1.35 -12.13
CA GLU A 151 6.75 0.89 -12.41
C GLU A 151 5.74 1.36 -11.35
N LEU A 152 6.18 1.47 -10.08
CA LEU A 152 5.37 1.96 -8.97
C LEU A 152 5.29 3.49 -8.89
N LYS A 153 6.00 4.24 -9.74
CA LYS A 153 5.91 5.71 -9.73
C LYS A 153 4.46 6.12 -9.95
N LEU A 154 3.94 6.90 -9.01
CA LEU A 154 2.66 7.57 -9.15
C LEU A 154 2.75 8.50 -10.37
N GLU A 155 1.88 8.29 -11.36
CA GLU A 155 1.56 9.35 -12.32
C GLU A 155 1.09 10.56 -11.52
N GLU A 156 1.58 11.77 -11.85
CA GLU A 156 1.35 13.02 -11.10
C GLU A 156 -0.07 13.08 -10.53
N GLU A 157 -0.17 13.00 -9.20
CA GLU A 157 -1.46 12.83 -8.54
C GLU A 157 -2.37 14.05 -8.72
N VAL A 158 -3.65 13.75 -8.95
CA VAL A 158 -4.78 14.60 -8.55
C VAL A 158 -4.70 14.80 -7.03
N GLY A 159 -3.94 15.82 -6.62
CA GLY A 159 -4.02 16.50 -5.32
C GLY A 159 -4.07 15.62 -4.06
N THR A 160 -3.13 14.70 -3.84
CA THR A 160 -2.89 14.24 -2.46
C THR A 160 -1.99 15.26 -1.74
N LYS A 161 -2.63 16.25 -1.11
CA LYS A 161 -1.99 16.88 0.04
C LYS A 161 -1.92 15.81 1.11
N VAL A 162 -0.71 15.34 1.40
CA VAL A 162 -0.40 14.53 2.58
C VAL A 162 -0.94 15.27 3.81
N LEU A 163 -2.11 14.86 4.29
CA LEU A 163 -2.64 15.28 5.57
C LEU A 163 -2.04 14.36 6.63
N ASP A 164 -1.40 14.97 7.63
CA ASP A 164 -0.92 14.33 8.86
C ASP A 164 -1.95 13.28 9.34
N PRO A 165 -1.56 12.01 9.59
CA PRO A 165 -2.47 10.95 10.03
C PRO A 165 -3.36 11.34 11.21
N LYS A 166 -2.87 12.22 12.10
CA LYS A 166 -3.65 12.73 13.23
C LYS A 166 -4.73 13.71 12.77
N ALA A 167 -4.39 14.62 11.85
CA ALA A 167 -5.34 15.53 11.21
C ALA A 167 -6.35 14.80 10.31
N LYS A 168 -5.98 13.65 9.72
CA LYS A 168 -6.87 12.81 8.90
C LYS A 168 -7.95 12.15 9.76
N LEU A 169 -7.57 11.58 10.90
CA LEU A 169 -8.52 10.99 11.85
C LEU A 169 -9.44 12.07 12.44
N GLU A 170 -8.89 13.22 12.81
CA GLU A 170 -9.64 14.33 13.41
C GLU A 170 -10.57 15.02 12.40
N TYR A 171 -10.15 15.16 11.13
CA TYR A 171 -10.99 15.66 10.03
C TYR A 171 -12.16 14.71 9.71
N PHE A 172 -11.89 13.40 9.59
CA PHE A 172 -12.96 12.42 9.34
C PHE A 172 -13.88 12.26 10.55
N TYR A 173 -13.36 12.38 11.77
CA TYR A 173 -14.15 12.35 12.99
C TYR A 173 -14.99 13.62 13.14
N GLN A 174 -14.46 14.83 12.89
CA GLN A 174 -15.23 16.07 12.89
C GLN A 174 -16.29 16.10 11.81
N LYS A 175 -15.96 15.70 10.57
CA LYS A 175 -16.94 15.58 9.48
C LYS A 175 -18.03 14.56 9.81
N GLY A 176 -17.67 13.42 10.41
CA GLY A 176 -18.64 12.43 10.88
C GLY A 176 -19.52 12.94 12.03
N TYR A 177 -18.96 13.72 12.94
CA TYR A 177 -19.68 14.28 14.09
C TYR A 177 -20.60 15.45 13.71
N GLU A 178 -20.19 16.30 12.76
CA GLU A 178 -21.05 17.36 12.18
C GLU A 178 -22.27 16.76 11.46
N LEU A 179 -22.09 15.62 10.79
CA LEU A 179 -23.18 14.87 10.16
C LEU A 179 -24.16 14.29 11.20
N LEU A 180 -23.64 13.78 12.32
CA LEU A 180 -24.43 13.30 13.46
C LEU A 180 -25.23 14.43 14.14
N ILE A 181 -24.66 15.61 14.33
CA ILE A 181 -25.35 16.76 14.95
C ILE A 181 -26.45 17.31 14.02
N LEU A 182 -26.25 17.29 12.71
CA LEU A 182 -27.26 17.70 11.73
C LEU A 182 -28.45 16.73 11.69
N GLU A 183 -28.21 15.42 11.82
CA GLU A 183 -29.29 14.41 11.93
C GLU A 183 -30.07 14.50 13.26
N VAL A 184 -29.41 14.78 14.38
CA VAL A 184 -30.07 14.96 15.68
C VAL A 184 -30.93 16.23 15.71
N ASN A 185 -30.48 17.32 15.09
CA ASN A 185 -31.28 18.55 15.00
C ASN A 185 -32.46 18.45 14.02
N HIS A 186 -32.36 17.67 12.94
CA HIS A 186 -33.46 17.44 12.01
C HIS A 186 -34.55 16.54 12.60
N SER A 187 -34.14 15.49 13.32
CA SER A 187 -35.07 14.60 14.03
C SER A 187 -35.78 15.30 15.19
N MET A 188 -35.08 16.16 15.96
CA MET A 188 -35.72 17.02 16.99
C MET A 188 -36.70 18.04 16.39
N LYS A 189 -36.38 18.68 15.26
CA LYS A 189 -37.31 19.59 14.57
C LYS A 189 -38.59 18.89 14.10
N MET A 190 -38.48 17.66 13.59
CA MET A 190 -39.65 16.87 13.16
C MET A 190 -40.51 16.40 14.35
N ILE A 191 -39.90 16.08 15.50
CA ILE A 191 -40.63 15.73 16.72
C ILE A 191 -41.36 16.96 17.30
N ILE A 192 -40.74 18.14 17.25
CA ILE A 192 -41.36 19.41 17.70
C ILE A 192 -42.50 19.82 16.75
N MET A 193 -42.32 19.71 15.42
CA MET A 193 -43.38 19.98 14.44
C MET A 193 -44.58 19.03 14.59
N ASN A 194 -44.35 17.73 14.77
CA ASN A 194 -45.44 16.78 14.96
C ASN A 194 -46.19 16.97 16.30
N LYS A 195 -45.51 17.42 17.37
CA LYS A 195 -46.18 17.79 18.62
C LYS A 195 -47.02 19.06 18.49
N GLN A 196 -46.62 20.00 17.62
CA GLN A 196 -47.39 21.23 17.38
C GLN A 196 -48.63 20.98 16.50
N LEU A 197 -48.53 20.05 15.53
CA LEU A 197 -49.65 19.67 14.66
C LEU A 197 -50.75 18.87 15.41
N ASN A 198 -50.37 18.01 16.37
CA ASN A 198 -51.32 17.20 17.13
C ASN A 198 -51.98 17.92 18.33
N ASN A 199 -51.57 19.15 18.63
CA ASN A 199 -52.20 19.99 19.66
C ASN A 199 -53.18 21.04 19.07
N GLN A 200 -53.46 20.96 17.76
CA GLN A 200 -54.43 21.83 17.06
C GLN A 200 -55.68 21.07 16.55
N THR A 201 -55.88 19.84 17.02
CA THR A 201 -57.11 19.04 16.90
C THR A 201 -57.66 18.75 18.28
#